data_AF-A0A0S4LCG6-F1
#
_entry.id   AF-A0A0S4LCG6-F1
#
_cell.length_a   1.000
_cell.length_b   1.000
_cell.length_c   1.000
_cell.angle_alpha   90.00
_cell.angle_beta   90.00
_cell.angle_gamma   90.00
#
_symmetry.space_group_name_H-M   'P 1'
#
loop_
_entity.id
_entity.type
_entity.pdbx_description
1 polymer ?
#
loop_
_entity_poly.entity_id
_entity_poly.type
_entity_poly.pdbx_seq_one_letter_code
_entity_poly.pdbx_strand_id
1 'polypeptide(L)'
;MTDTQTSTDKLLPFCDLVMKGGIASGVVYPAAIAELSCHYRFQSIGGTSAGAIAAAVTAAAEYQRRQTGSLEGFGLLKDLPDELGSLVAPGKSKLLSLFQPQPDLSRLFSVLLASLNRGTTSSRILHIIFGLMKAYWPATMVATITGMASALGIVLLYCKAIDPI
;
A
#
# COMPACT_ATOMS: atom_id res chain seq x y z
N MET A 1 36.42 19.51 0.41
CA MET A 1 35.15 19.88 -0.25
C MET A 1 34.02 20.24 0.73
N THR A 2 34.16 19.96 2.04
CA THR A 2 33.15 20.22 3.07
C THR A 2 32.94 21.71 3.39
N ASP A 3 33.97 22.54 3.27
CA ASP A 3 33.92 23.97 3.66
C ASP A 3 33.02 24.82 2.76
N THR A 4 32.95 24.51 1.46
CA THR A 4 32.16 25.27 0.47
C THR A 4 30.66 24.97 0.56
N GLN A 5 30.28 23.72 0.87
CA GLN A 5 28.87 23.38 1.08
C GLN A 5 28.33 23.98 2.39
N THR A 6 29.12 23.94 3.46
CA THR A 6 28.73 24.51 4.76
C THR A 6 28.50 26.03 4.70
N SER A 7 29.27 26.74 3.87
CA SER A 7 29.12 28.20 3.68
C SER A 7 27.90 28.55 2.81
N THR A 8 27.58 27.72 1.81
CA THR A 8 26.39 27.90 0.96
C THR A 8 25.09 27.58 1.71
N ASP A 9 25.11 26.54 2.57
CA ASP A 9 23.95 26.14 3.37
C ASP A 9 23.55 27.22 4.39
N LYS A 10 24.51 27.95 4.97
CA LYS A 10 24.24 29.09 5.87
C LYS A 10 23.47 30.24 5.21
N LEU A 11 23.53 30.36 3.89
CA LEU A 11 22.88 31.43 3.11
C LEU A 11 21.44 31.09 2.70
N LEU A 12 21.01 29.84 2.87
CA LEU A 12 19.66 29.42 2.49
C LEU A 12 18.59 30.07 3.38
N PRO A 13 17.46 30.53 2.79
CA PRO A 13 16.36 31.11 3.54
C PRO A 13 15.68 30.08 4.44
N PHE A 14 15.17 30.54 5.59
CA PHE A 14 14.35 29.70 6.46
C PHE A 14 12.97 29.46 5.88
N CYS A 15 12.43 28.27 6.11
CA CYS A 15 11.11 27.84 5.66
C CYS A 15 10.41 27.08 6.77
N ASP A 16 9.12 27.37 6.98
CA ASP A 16 8.26 26.56 7.82
C ASP A 16 7.50 25.54 6.94
N LEU A 17 7.59 24.27 7.32
CA LEU A 17 7.04 23.15 6.56
C LEU A 17 5.86 22.52 7.31
N VAL A 18 4.67 22.59 6.71
CA VAL A 18 3.44 21.97 7.26
C VAL A 18 2.92 20.90 6.30
N MET A 19 2.76 19.67 6.81
CA MET A 19 2.39 18.50 6.01
C MET A 19 1.06 17.87 6.44
N LYS A 20 0.08 17.85 5.53
CA LYS A 20 -1.22 17.23 5.77
C LYS A 20 -1.12 15.70 5.64
N GLY A 21 -1.82 14.97 6.50
CA GLY A 21 -1.96 13.53 6.38
C GLY A 21 -2.76 13.12 5.14
N GLY A 22 -2.31 12.07 4.46
CA GLY A 22 -3.01 11.41 3.37
C GLY A 22 -2.36 10.08 3.01
N ILE A 23 -3.09 9.21 2.32
CA ILE A 23 -2.58 7.88 1.95
C ILE A 23 -1.38 7.99 1.02
N ALA A 24 -1.49 8.79 -0.04
CA ALA A 24 -0.40 9.02 -0.99
C ALA A 24 0.73 9.89 -0.41
N SER A 25 0.43 10.70 0.61
CA SER A 25 1.38 11.68 1.12
C SER A 25 2.58 11.04 1.82
N GLY A 26 2.40 9.84 2.40
CA GLY A 26 3.49 9.06 3.00
C GLY A 26 4.55 8.60 1.99
N VAL A 27 4.22 8.51 0.70
CA VAL A 27 5.16 8.14 -0.37
C VAL A 27 5.74 9.39 -1.06
N VAL A 28 4.94 10.47 -1.17
CA VAL A 28 5.35 11.67 -1.91
C VAL A 28 6.24 12.60 -1.08
N TYR A 29 5.96 12.75 0.22
CA TYR A 29 6.69 13.71 1.05
C TYR A 29 8.20 13.46 1.15
N PRO A 30 8.72 12.23 1.30
CA PRO A 30 10.15 12.02 1.45
C PRO A 30 11.00 12.63 0.32
N ALA A 31 10.62 12.39 -0.95
CA ALA A 31 11.28 12.97 -2.11
C ALA A 31 11.10 14.50 -2.19
N ALA A 32 9.90 15.00 -1.89
CA ALA A 32 9.63 16.44 -1.88
C ALA A 32 10.42 17.19 -0.81
N ILE A 33 10.53 16.62 0.40
CA ILE A 33 11.34 17.15 1.50
C ILE A 33 12.82 17.21 1.10
N ALA A 34 13.33 16.13 0.50
CA ALA A 34 14.71 16.07 0.07
C ALA A 34 15.04 17.16 -0.96
N GLU A 35 14.15 17.36 -1.95
CA GLU A 35 14.32 18.43 -2.94
C GLU A 35 14.24 19.83 -2.29
N LEU A 36 13.25 20.07 -1.43
CA LEU A 36 13.09 21.35 -0.74
C LEU A 36 14.28 21.67 0.18
N SER A 37 14.94 20.64 0.74
CA SER A 37 16.13 20.81 1.60
C SER A 37 17.33 21.43 0.86
N CYS A 38 17.38 21.31 -0.47
CA CYS A 38 18.40 21.94 -1.31
C CYS A 38 18.21 23.47 -1.43
N HIS A 39 17.00 23.96 -1.15
CA HIS A 39 16.62 25.36 -1.37
C HIS A 39 16.33 26.12 -0.07
N TYR A 40 16.03 25.40 1.01
CA TYR A 40 15.55 26.00 2.25
C TYR A 40 16.18 25.39 3.49
N ARG A 41 16.10 26.14 4.59
CA ARG A 41 16.33 25.59 5.92
C ARG A 41 15.06 25.48 6.71
N PHE A 42 14.70 24.26 7.09
CA PHE A 42 13.45 24.05 7.81
C PHE A 42 13.59 24.55 9.24
N GLN A 43 12.72 25.47 9.67
CA GLN A 43 12.73 26.03 11.02
C GLN A 43 11.61 25.48 11.88
N SER A 44 10.35 25.64 11.45
CA SER A 44 9.19 25.02 12.07
C SER A 44 8.69 23.89 11.18
N ILE A 45 8.52 22.68 11.75
CA ILE A 45 8.10 21.50 11.00
C ILE A 45 6.89 20.91 11.71
N GLY A 46 5.79 20.75 10.99
CA GLY A 46 4.55 20.20 11.53
C GLY A 46 3.85 19.26 10.56
N GLY A 47 3.07 18.34 11.09
CA GLY A 47 2.22 17.50 10.25
C GLY A 47 1.16 16.69 11.00
N THR A 48 0.28 16.06 10.23
CA THR A 48 -0.85 15.26 10.75
C THR A 48 -0.83 13.84 10.18
N SER A 49 -1.13 12.81 10.98
CA SER A 49 -1.14 11.40 10.53
C SER A 49 0.15 11.00 9.78
N ALA A 50 0.07 10.55 8.52
CA ALA A 50 1.25 10.27 7.68
C ALA A 50 2.20 11.48 7.55
N GLY A 51 1.65 12.70 7.53
CA GLY A 51 2.44 13.93 7.53
C GLY A 51 3.16 14.19 8.87
N ALA A 52 2.64 13.68 9.99
CA ALA A 52 3.34 13.78 11.28
C ALA A 52 4.58 12.87 11.32
N ILE A 53 4.49 11.69 10.70
CA ILE A 53 5.64 10.80 10.52
C ILE A 53 6.70 11.49 9.65
N ALA A 54 6.28 12.05 8.51
CA ALA A 54 7.14 12.83 7.62
C ALA A 54 7.79 14.03 8.35
N ALA A 55 7.03 14.74 9.19
CA ALA A 55 7.53 15.85 9.99
C ALA A 55 8.62 15.42 10.98
N ALA A 56 8.42 14.31 11.68
CA ALA A 56 9.39 13.78 12.63
C ALA A 56 10.71 13.40 11.95
N VAL A 57 10.66 12.69 10.82
CA VAL A 57 11.87 12.31 10.07
C VAL A 57 12.55 13.53 9.41
N THR A 58 11.78 14.51 8.95
CA THR A 58 12.33 15.78 8.43
C THR A 58 13.07 16.52 9.53
N ALA A 59 12.50 16.60 10.74
CA ALA A 59 13.14 17.26 11.88
C ALA A 59 14.44 16.55 12.29
N ALA A 60 14.49 15.22 12.21
CA ALA A 60 15.71 14.46 12.46
C ALA A 60 16.79 14.72 11.41
N ALA A 61 16.43 14.75 10.12
CA ALA A 61 17.35 15.08 9.03
C ALA A 61 17.86 16.52 9.13
N GLU A 62 16.97 17.48 9.42
CA GLU A 62 17.31 18.89 9.64
C GLU A 62 18.23 19.07 10.85
N TYR A 63 18.00 18.33 11.94
CA TYR A 63 18.88 18.31 13.10
C TYR A 63 20.29 17.80 12.72
N GLN A 64 20.38 16.68 11.99
CA GLN A 64 21.66 16.16 11.51
C GLN A 64 22.39 17.19 10.65
N ARG A 65 21.71 17.82 9.69
CA ARG A 65 22.29 18.88 8.85
C ARG A 65 22.83 20.03 9.67
N ARG A 66 22.13 20.49 10.71
CA ARG A 66 22.60 21.58 11.58
C ARG A 66 23.85 21.21 12.38
N GLN A 67 24.01 19.93 12.74
CA GLN A 67 25.16 19.46 13.50
C GLN A 67 26.37 19.14 12.63
N THR A 68 26.17 18.59 11.43
CA THR A 68 27.24 18.06 10.57
C THR A 68 27.47 18.86 9.29
N GLY A 69 26.53 19.73 8.91
CA GLY A 69 26.51 20.42 7.61
C GLY A 69 26.16 19.50 6.42
N SER A 70 25.77 18.24 6.67
CA SER A 70 25.52 17.24 5.63
C SER A 70 24.03 17.14 5.27
N LEU A 71 23.75 16.79 4.01
CA LEU A 71 22.39 16.49 3.52
C LEU A 71 22.07 14.98 3.51
N GLU A 72 22.95 14.13 4.06
CA GLU A 72 22.77 12.68 4.05
C GLU A 72 21.43 12.22 4.66
N GLY A 73 20.97 12.86 5.75
CA GLY A 73 19.67 12.55 6.34
C GLY A 73 18.50 12.77 5.36
N PHE A 74 18.61 13.77 4.48
CA PHE A 74 17.66 14.02 3.41
C PHE A 74 17.85 13.07 2.22
N GLY A 75 19.08 12.60 1.97
CA GLY A 75 19.36 11.54 1.01
C GLY A 75 18.60 10.25 1.33
N LEU A 76 18.59 9.83 2.60
CA LEU A 76 17.81 8.66 3.04
C LEU A 76 16.30 8.84 2.78
N LEU A 77 15.78 10.05 2.93
CA LEU A 77 14.38 10.36 2.63
C LEU A 77 14.11 10.30 1.12
N LYS A 78 15.05 10.76 0.30
CA LYS A 78 14.93 10.72 -1.17
C LYS A 78 14.76 9.30 -1.70
N ASP A 79 15.48 8.34 -1.13
CA ASP A 79 15.51 6.95 -1.62
C ASP A 79 14.34 6.10 -1.11
N LEU A 80 13.60 6.58 -0.10
CA LEU A 80 12.53 5.84 0.56
C LEU A 80 11.39 5.40 -0.40
N PRO A 81 10.90 6.22 -1.35
CA PRO A 81 9.86 5.78 -2.29
C PRO A 81 10.32 4.62 -3.18
N ASP A 82 11.58 4.62 -3.60
CA ASP A 82 12.17 3.54 -4.41
C ASP A 82 12.33 2.27 -3.58
N GLU A 83 12.75 2.38 -2.32
CA GLU A 83 12.80 1.24 -1.39
C GLU A 83 11.41 0.63 -1.18
N LEU A 84 10.39 1.46 -0.97
CA LEU A 84 9.01 1.02 -0.81
C LEU A 84 8.44 0.38 -2.10
N GLY A 85 8.88 0.85 -3.27
CA GLY A 85 8.53 0.31 -4.58
C GLY A 85 9.24 -1.00 -4.94
N SER A 86 10.40 -1.27 -4.32
CA SER A 86 11.21 -2.45 -4.61
C SER A 86 10.47 -3.78 -4.41
N LEU A 87 10.77 -4.78 -5.24
CA LEU A 87 10.16 -6.10 -5.15
C LEU A 87 10.85 -6.95 -4.08
N VAL A 88 10.06 -7.48 -3.15
CA VAL A 88 10.53 -8.47 -2.16
C VAL A 88 10.21 -9.91 -2.58
N ALA A 89 9.26 -10.08 -3.49
CA ALA A 89 8.90 -11.34 -4.12
C ALA A 89 8.22 -11.05 -5.48
N PRO A 90 8.06 -12.04 -6.38
CA PRO A 90 7.36 -11.85 -7.64
C PRO A 90 5.96 -11.24 -7.44
N GLY A 91 5.75 -10.05 -8.00
CA GLY A 91 4.48 -9.32 -7.87
C GLY A 91 4.17 -8.71 -6.50
N LYS A 92 5.14 -8.69 -5.56
CA LYS A 92 4.96 -8.13 -4.21
C LYS A 92 6.03 -7.07 -3.91
N SER A 93 5.60 -5.80 -3.83
CA SER A 93 6.47 -4.70 -3.40
C SER A 93 6.74 -4.74 -1.89
N LYS A 94 7.80 -4.07 -1.46
CA LYS A 94 8.14 -3.86 -0.05
C LYS A 94 6.97 -3.18 0.67
N LEU A 95 6.38 -2.14 0.10
CA LEU A 95 5.21 -1.48 0.66
C LEU A 95 4.05 -2.47 0.88
N LEU A 96 3.73 -3.28 -0.13
CA LEU A 96 2.67 -4.29 -0.01
C LEU A 96 3.00 -5.34 1.08
N SER A 97 4.27 -5.65 1.30
CA SER A 97 4.71 -6.56 2.34
C SER A 97 4.52 -6.05 3.76
N LEU A 98 4.35 -4.74 3.96
CA LEU A 98 4.05 -4.16 5.28
C LEU A 98 2.59 -4.38 5.68
N PHE A 99 1.70 -4.60 4.71
CA PHE A 99 0.30 -4.93 4.97
C PHE A 99 0.16 -6.43 5.24
N GLN A 100 0.26 -6.81 6.51
CA GLN A 100 0.12 -8.19 6.96
C GLN A 100 -1.31 -8.45 7.46
N PRO A 101 -2.05 -9.42 6.88
CA PRO A 101 -3.38 -9.75 7.36
C PRO A 101 -3.31 -10.51 8.69
N GLN A 102 -4.36 -10.40 9.50
CA GLN A 102 -4.56 -11.36 10.58
C GLN A 102 -4.78 -12.77 10.01
N PRO A 103 -4.34 -13.84 10.69
CA PRO A 103 -4.42 -15.21 10.18
C PRO A 103 -5.82 -15.59 9.64
N ASP A 104 -6.86 -15.24 10.40
CA ASP A 104 -8.26 -15.56 10.05
C ASP A 104 -8.77 -14.78 8.82
N LEU A 105 -8.19 -13.60 8.53
CA LEU A 105 -8.57 -12.74 7.41
C LEU A 105 -7.65 -12.91 6.19
N SER A 106 -6.63 -13.77 6.25
CA SER A 106 -5.64 -14.00 5.18
C SER A 106 -6.27 -14.34 3.83
N ARG A 107 -7.36 -15.10 3.86
CA ARG A 107 -8.15 -15.49 2.68
C ARG A 107 -8.83 -14.28 2.04
N LEU A 108 -9.58 -13.51 2.82
CA LEU A 108 -10.28 -12.30 2.35
C LEU A 108 -9.30 -11.24 1.85
N PHE A 109 -8.19 -11.05 2.54
CA PHE A 109 -7.13 -10.14 2.14
C PHE A 109 -6.55 -10.52 0.76
N SER A 110 -6.33 -11.81 0.50
CA SER A 110 -5.83 -12.30 -0.79
C SER A 110 -6.84 -12.05 -1.92
N VAL A 111 -8.14 -12.21 -1.66
CA VAL A 111 -9.21 -11.87 -2.63
C VAL A 111 -9.22 -10.38 -2.93
N LEU A 112 -9.12 -9.53 -1.90
CA LEU A 112 -9.08 -8.09 -2.05
C LEU A 112 -7.87 -7.66 -2.91
N LEU A 113 -6.67 -8.16 -2.59
CA LEU A 113 -5.45 -7.86 -3.35
C LEU A 113 -5.55 -8.28 -4.83
N ALA A 114 -6.16 -9.42 -5.13
CA ALA A 114 -6.36 -9.87 -6.52
C ALA A 114 -7.27 -8.93 -7.34
N SER A 115 -8.07 -8.09 -6.66
CA SER A 115 -8.99 -7.15 -7.29
C SER A 115 -8.43 -5.73 -7.45
N LEU A 116 -7.54 -5.28 -6.53
CA LEU A 116 -7.16 -3.87 -6.36
C LEU A 116 -6.42 -3.25 -7.57
N ASN A 117 -5.75 -4.04 -8.42
CA ASN A 117 -5.00 -3.56 -9.59
C ASN A 117 -5.66 -3.88 -10.95
N ARG A 118 -6.98 -4.06 -11.00
CA ARG A 118 -7.70 -4.34 -12.25
C ARG A 118 -8.32 -3.07 -12.85
N GLY A 119 -8.08 -2.86 -14.14
CA GLY A 119 -8.50 -1.67 -14.89
C GLY A 119 -9.99 -1.60 -15.22
N THR A 120 -10.73 -2.70 -15.18
CA THR A 120 -12.18 -2.74 -15.49
C THR A 120 -13.00 -3.30 -14.34
N THR A 121 -14.19 -2.75 -14.12
CA THR A 121 -15.14 -3.19 -13.06
C THR A 121 -15.51 -4.67 -13.23
N SER A 122 -15.74 -5.13 -14.45
CA SER A 122 -16.06 -6.54 -14.73
C SER A 122 -14.89 -7.47 -14.37
N SER A 123 -13.64 -7.06 -14.63
CA SER A 123 -12.46 -7.84 -14.26
C SER A 123 -12.30 -7.93 -12.74
N ARG A 124 -12.60 -6.83 -12.01
CA ARG A 124 -12.61 -6.82 -10.54
C ARG A 124 -13.63 -7.81 -9.98
N ILE A 125 -14.87 -7.75 -10.45
CA ILE A 125 -15.96 -8.64 -9.99
C ILE A 125 -15.61 -10.09 -10.27
N LEU A 126 -15.13 -10.42 -11.48
CA LEU A 126 -14.72 -11.77 -11.83
C LEU A 126 -13.63 -12.30 -10.89
N HIS A 127 -12.64 -11.48 -10.55
CA HIS A 127 -11.54 -11.86 -9.65
C HIS A 127 -11.98 -11.99 -8.20
N ILE A 128 -12.96 -11.20 -7.76
CA ILE A 128 -13.57 -11.36 -6.44
C ILE A 128 -14.30 -12.70 -6.36
N ILE A 129 -15.14 -13.02 -7.34
CA ILE A 129 -15.89 -14.29 -7.40
C ILE A 129 -14.92 -15.47 -7.43
N PHE A 130 -13.95 -15.46 -8.35
CA PHE A 130 -12.95 -16.52 -8.46
C PHE A 130 -12.08 -16.63 -7.20
N GLY A 131 -11.70 -15.50 -6.62
CA GLY A 131 -10.95 -15.43 -5.37
C GLY A 131 -11.73 -16.05 -4.20
N LEU A 132 -13.02 -15.74 -4.05
CA LEU A 132 -13.88 -16.31 -3.03
C LEU A 132 -14.06 -17.82 -3.22
N MET A 133 -14.30 -18.29 -4.46
CA MET A 133 -14.40 -19.72 -4.75
C MET A 133 -13.11 -20.47 -4.36
N LYS A 134 -11.94 -19.90 -4.71
CA LYS A 134 -10.64 -20.50 -4.35
C LYS A 134 -10.37 -20.44 -2.85
N ALA A 135 -10.71 -19.34 -2.19
CA ALA A 135 -10.51 -19.13 -0.77
C ALA A 135 -11.39 -20.05 0.11
N TYR A 136 -12.61 -20.36 -0.35
CA TYR A 136 -13.59 -21.17 0.37
C TYR A 136 -13.89 -22.50 -0.35
N TRP A 137 -12.88 -23.07 -1.03
CA TRP A 137 -13.02 -24.28 -1.85
C TRP A 137 -13.83 -25.42 -1.22
N PRO A 138 -13.63 -25.80 0.07
CA PRO A 138 -14.41 -26.87 0.69
C PRO A 138 -15.91 -26.54 0.78
N ALA A 139 -16.25 -25.30 1.13
CA ALA A 139 -17.64 -24.87 1.21
C ALA A 139 -18.29 -24.80 -0.16
N THR A 140 -17.57 -24.34 -1.20
CA THR A 140 -18.06 -24.38 -2.58
C THR A 140 -18.30 -25.81 -3.07
N MET A 141 -17.42 -26.76 -2.72
CA MET A 141 -17.61 -28.17 -3.09
C MET A 141 -18.89 -28.73 -2.44
N VAL A 142 -19.07 -28.52 -1.14
CA VAL A 142 -20.30 -28.95 -0.43
C VAL A 142 -21.54 -28.33 -1.08
N ALA A 143 -21.54 -27.02 -1.32
CA ALA A 143 -22.67 -26.34 -1.93
C ALA A 143 -22.98 -26.87 -3.34
N THR A 144 -21.96 -27.11 -4.18
CA THR A 144 -22.16 -27.67 -5.52
C THR A 144 -22.73 -29.09 -5.48
N ILE A 145 -22.25 -29.95 -4.57
CA ILE A 145 -22.75 -31.32 -4.42
C ILE A 145 -24.21 -31.30 -3.96
N THR A 146 -24.56 -30.51 -2.95
CA THR A 146 -25.93 -30.38 -2.46
C THR A 146 -26.86 -29.82 -3.55
N GLY A 147 -26.42 -28.79 -4.27
CA GLY A 147 -27.18 -28.23 -5.39
C GLY A 147 -27.43 -29.24 -6.50
N MET A 148 -26.40 -29.98 -6.92
CA MET A 148 -26.50 -30.98 -7.98
C MET A 148 -27.39 -32.17 -7.58
N ALA A 149 -27.33 -32.61 -6.32
CA ALA A 149 -28.21 -33.64 -5.78
C ALA A 149 -29.69 -33.19 -5.75
N SER A 150 -29.96 -31.94 -5.34
CA SER A 150 -31.32 -31.39 -5.36
C SER A 150 -31.89 -31.27 -6.78
N ALA A 151 -31.10 -30.78 -7.73
CA ALA A 151 -31.50 -30.68 -9.13
C ALA A 151 -31.79 -32.06 -9.75
N LEU A 152 -30.92 -33.05 -9.50
CA LEU A 152 -31.13 -34.42 -9.95
C LEU A 152 -32.40 -35.03 -9.35
N GLY A 153 -32.67 -34.81 -8.06
CA GLY A 153 -33.90 -35.25 -7.41
C GLY A 153 -35.15 -34.65 -8.04
N ILE A 154 -35.13 -33.35 -8.36
CA ILE A 154 -36.23 -32.67 -9.05
C ILE A 154 -36.46 -33.28 -10.44
N VAL A 155 -35.38 -33.50 -11.22
CA VAL A 155 -35.48 -34.10 -12.56
C VAL A 155 -36.06 -35.51 -12.49
N LEU A 156 -35.60 -36.34 -11.56
CA LEU A 156 -36.12 -37.70 -11.37
C LEU A 156 -37.61 -37.72 -10.98
N LEU A 157 -38.04 -36.78 -10.12
CA LEU A 157 -39.45 -36.61 -9.77
C LEU A 157 -40.29 -36.15 -10.97
N TYR A 158 -39.77 -35.21 -11.77
CA TYR A 158 -40.44 -34.76 -13.00
C TYR A 158 -40.57 -35.89 -14.03
N CYS A 159 -39.52 -36.67 -14.28
CA CYS A 159 -39.58 -37.84 -15.16
C CYS A 159 -40.60 -38.88 -14.64
N LYS A 160 -40.58 -39.17 -13.33
CA LYS A 160 -41.54 -40.10 -12.73
C LYS A 160 -42.99 -39.60 -12.77
N ALA A 161 -43.21 -38.29 -12.78
CA ALA A 161 -44.54 -37.70 -12.93
C ALA A 161 -45.04 -37.66 -14.39
N ILE A 162 -44.12 -37.69 -15.36
CA ILE A 162 -44.43 -37.65 -16.80
C ILE A 162 -44.58 -39.06 -17.40
N ASP A 163 -44.06 -40.10 -16.74
CA ASP A 163 -44.29 -41.51 -17.08
C ASP A 163 -45.36 -42.17 -16.16
N PRO A 164 -46.67 -41.82 -16.22
CA PRO A 164 -47.71 -42.56 -15.53
C PRO A 164 -48.32 -43.63 -16.47
N ILE A 165 -47.51 -44.50 -17.08
CA ILE A 165 -48.00 -45.68 -17.83
C ILE A 165 -47.04 -46.87 -17.61
#